data_AF-A0A9N9YZP4-F1
#
_entry.id   AF-A0A9N9YZP4-F1
#
_cell.length_a   1.000
_cell.length_b   1.000
_cell.length_c   1.000
_cell.angle_alpha   90.00
_cell.angle_beta   90.00
_cell.angle_gamma   90.00
#
_symmetry.space_group_name_H-M   'P 1'
#
loop_
_entity.id
_entity.type
_entity.pdbx_description
1 polymer ?
#
loop_
_entity_poly.entity_id
_entity_poly.type
_entity_poly.pdbx_seq_one_letter_code
_entity_poly.pdbx_strand_id
1 'polypeptide(L)'
;MFRELKPPVEFSISRTRPGQWILGSKMICERVQNPESKPVDALVSWEAEKSTFYLRRRTPEDPKKRADAETDRVSVSGVSAAVWCIGQRLFKAHAWHGSMELESSNLRFVKKKAPSVPVPDVIYEWTDPDTDRNFLVTTRIKGRTLEEAWPYLTFDQRTQAAEEVAQHIANLAKNTSSSFKTIWGCGVLEPGLLYKPREDYPLWRPRLLGPFQEEEDMRGYMLRISNEEPPDIDEEFLFYHAELGPKNIIVKDDGHVSGIMNWESAAYYPSFWVATKPLLKSFELECDKESPKSWAHLLRGRLELHSFTQQDRVFDRWVKGML
;
A
#
# COMPACT_ATOMS: atom_id res chain seq x y z
N MET A 1 5.88 -21.19 18.52
CA MET A 1 4.41 -21.02 18.71
C MET A 1 4.00 -19.80 17.91
N PHE A 2 3.31 -19.98 16.79
CA PHE A 2 2.86 -18.87 15.94
C PHE A 2 1.99 -17.92 16.76
N ARG A 3 2.43 -16.67 16.95
CA ARG A 3 1.59 -15.63 17.53
C ARG A 3 0.78 -15.06 16.39
N GLU A 4 -0.50 -15.41 16.29
CA GLU A 4 -1.44 -14.78 15.36
C GLU A 4 -1.74 -13.34 15.80
N LEU A 5 -2.08 -12.47 14.84
CA LEU A 5 -2.65 -11.16 15.16
C LEU A 5 -4.00 -11.40 15.84
N LYS A 6 -4.22 -10.80 17.00
CA LYS A 6 -5.45 -11.01 17.79
C LYS A 6 -6.22 -9.71 18.00
N PRO A 7 -7.49 -9.63 17.57
CA PRO A 7 -8.18 -10.59 16.68
C PRO A 7 -7.51 -10.65 15.28
N PRO A 8 -7.88 -11.59 14.39
CA PRO A 8 -7.39 -11.60 13.01
C PRO A 8 -7.80 -10.32 12.24
N VAL A 9 -7.05 -9.96 11.19
CA VAL A 9 -7.20 -8.64 10.52
C VAL A 9 -8.56 -8.48 9.85
N GLU A 10 -9.18 -9.55 9.39
CA GLU A 10 -10.51 -9.58 8.78
C GLU A 10 -11.65 -9.30 9.78
N PHE A 11 -11.36 -9.25 11.09
CA PHE A 11 -12.30 -8.86 12.14
C PHE A 11 -12.02 -7.45 12.69
N SER A 12 -11.18 -6.66 12.02
CA SER A 12 -10.86 -5.28 12.45
C SER A 12 -12.08 -4.37 12.45
N ILE A 13 -12.99 -4.60 11.51
CA ILE A 13 -14.27 -3.90 11.42
C ILE A 13 -15.38 -4.93 11.48
N SER A 14 -16.41 -4.65 12.26
CA SER A 14 -17.59 -5.53 12.37
C SER A 14 -18.85 -4.72 12.56
N ARG A 15 -19.91 -5.09 11.85
CA ARG A 15 -21.25 -4.62 12.11
C ARG A 15 -21.73 -5.12 13.47
N THR A 16 -22.40 -4.23 14.19
CA THR A 16 -23.11 -4.53 15.44
C THR A 16 -24.61 -4.63 15.21
N ARG A 17 -25.15 -3.75 14.37
CA ARG A 17 -26.54 -3.65 13.92
C ARG A 17 -26.57 -2.94 12.55
N PRO A 18 -27.70 -2.97 11.82
CA PRO A 18 -27.81 -2.25 10.55
C PRO A 18 -27.43 -0.77 10.69
N GLY A 19 -26.45 -0.33 9.90
CA GLY A 19 -25.96 1.06 9.93
C GLY A 19 -24.99 1.40 11.05
N GLN A 20 -24.45 0.44 11.80
CA GLN A 20 -23.43 0.70 12.82
C GLN A 20 -22.28 -0.33 12.72
N TRP A 21 -21.04 0.17 12.76
CA TRP A 21 -19.82 -0.62 12.67
C TRP A 21 -18.88 -0.27 13.84
N ILE A 22 -18.32 -1.28 14.48
CA ILE A 22 -17.16 -1.14 15.38
C ILE A 22 -15.89 -1.24 14.53
N LEU A 23 -14.95 -0.33 14.76
CA LEU A 23 -13.64 -0.29 14.12
C LEU A 23 -12.56 -0.33 15.20
N GLY A 24 -11.89 -1.48 15.33
CA GLY A 24 -10.89 -1.72 16.37
C GLY A 24 -11.48 -1.70 17.78
N SER A 25 -10.72 -1.19 18.74
CA SER A 25 -11.17 -0.94 20.11
C SER A 25 -11.78 0.45 20.29
N LYS A 26 -11.42 1.41 19.41
CA LYS A 26 -11.54 2.86 19.68
C LYS A 26 -12.67 3.59 18.97
N MET A 27 -13.18 3.07 17.86
CA MET A 27 -13.99 3.86 16.93
C MET A 27 -15.31 3.17 16.55
N ILE A 28 -16.32 3.98 16.28
CA ILE A 28 -17.61 3.58 15.71
C ILE A 28 -17.85 4.38 14.44
N CYS A 29 -18.37 3.71 13.40
CA CYS A 29 -19.00 4.37 12.27
C CYS A 29 -20.52 4.15 12.35
N GLU A 30 -21.31 5.20 12.16
CA GLU A 30 -22.78 5.13 12.18
C GLU A 30 -23.39 5.83 10.98
N ARG A 31 -24.37 5.18 10.36
CA ARG A 31 -25.23 5.75 9.32
C ARG A 31 -26.47 6.33 9.97
N VAL A 32 -26.67 7.64 9.78
CA VAL A 32 -27.77 8.41 10.35
C VAL A 32 -28.58 9.02 9.21
N GLN A 33 -29.90 8.82 9.22
CA GLN A 33 -30.81 9.39 8.21
C GLN A 33 -31.27 10.80 8.55
N ASN A 34 -31.50 11.09 9.83
CA ASN A 34 -31.91 12.43 10.30
C ASN A 34 -30.67 13.23 10.73
N PRO A 35 -30.30 14.33 10.03
CA PRO A 35 -29.15 15.15 10.39
C PRO A 35 -29.21 15.73 11.83
N GLU A 36 -30.40 15.90 12.40
CA GLU A 36 -30.58 16.35 13.79
C GLU A 36 -30.12 15.30 14.81
N SER A 37 -29.98 14.04 14.40
CA SER A 37 -29.45 12.93 15.22
C SER A 37 -27.93 12.79 15.11
N LYS A 38 -27.22 13.89 14.82
CA LYS A 38 -25.75 13.91 14.78
C LYS A 38 -25.17 13.43 16.11
N PRO A 39 -24.26 12.43 16.09
CA PRO A 39 -23.56 12.02 17.31
C PRO A 39 -22.71 13.15 17.87
N VAL A 40 -22.77 13.36 19.19
CA VAL A 40 -22.04 14.44 19.89
C VAL A 40 -20.52 14.32 19.68
N ASP A 41 -19.99 13.10 19.63
CA ASP A 41 -18.55 12.83 19.51
C ASP A 41 -18.07 12.59 18.06
N ALA A 42 -18.83 13.08 17.06
CA ALA A 42 -18.47 12.94 15.65
C ALA A 42 -17.15 13.67 15.32
N LEU A 43 -16.18 12.92 14.79
CA LEU A 43 -14.87 13.43 14.37
C LEU A 43 -14.89 13.86 12.90
N VAL A 44 -15.53 13.07 12.05
CA VAL A 44 -15.70 13.36 10.62
C VAL A 44 -17.02 12.79 10.13
N SER A 45 -17.58 13.39 9.09
CA SER A 45 -18.79 12.92 8.44
C SER A 45 -18.73 13.04 6.94
N TRP A 46 -19.49 12.21 6.24
CA TRP A 46 -19.71 12.32 4.81
C TRP A 46 -21.11 11.85 4.44
N GLU A 47 -21.61 12.35 3.32
CA GLU A 47 -22.90 11.94 2.78
C GLU A 47 -22.74 10.80 1.77
N ALA A 48 -23.60 9.80 1.89
CA ALA A 48 -23.76 8.73 0.92
C ALA A 48 -25.16 8.11 1.06
N GLU A 49 -25.73 7.63 -0.04
CA GLU A 49 -26.99 6.86 -0.01
C GLU A 49 -28.16 7.58 0.71
N LYS A 50 -28.26 8.91 0.54
CA LYS A 50 -29.26 9.77 1.20
C LYS A 50 -29.18 9.71 2.74
N SER A 51 -28.03 9.36 3.29
CA SER A 51 -27.74 9.32 4.72
C SER A 51 -26.43 10.03 5.00
N THR A 52 -26.21 10.44 6.25
CA THR A 52 -24.93 10.92 6.72
C THR A 52 -24.24 9.83 7.52
N PHE A 53 -23.01 9.53 7.17
CA PHE A 53 -22.15 8.64 7.93
C PHE A 53 -21.28 9.46 8.84
N TYR A 54 -21.17 9.06 10.10
CA TYR A 54 -20.34 9.69 11.12
C TYR A 54 -19.31 8.68 11.60
N LEU A 55 -18.05 9.11 11.67
CA LEU A 55 -17.00 8.40 12.39
C LEU A 55 -16.79 9.10 13.73
N ARG A 56 -16.89 8.37 14.82
CA ARG A 56 -16.77 8.89 16.19
C ARG A 56 -15.96 7.98 17.09
N ARG A 57 -15.52 8.54 18.22
CA ARG A 57 -14.94 7.74 19.29
C ARG A 57 -16.00 6.83 19.90
N ARG A 58 -15.54 5.68 20.37
CA ARG A 58 -16.34 4.74 21.12
C ARG A 58 -16.54 5.22 22.55
N THR A 59 -17.73 4.99 23.10
CA THR A 59 -18.09 5.29 24.48
C THR A 59 -18.38 3.99 25.27
N PRO A 60 -18.41 4.03 26.62
CA PRO A 60 -18.73 2.85 27.43
C PRO A 60 -20.10 2.20 27.13
N GLU A 61 -21.04 2.98 26.60
CA GLU A 61 -22.40 2.56 26.24
C GLU A 61 -22.44 1.80 24.90
N ASP A 62 -21.39 1.89 24.09
CA ASP A 62 -21.37 1.23 22.80
C ASP A 62 -21.31 -0.30 22.92
N PRO A 63 -21.92 -1.02 21.95
CA PRO A 63 -21.92 -2.47 21.96
C PRO A 63 -20.50 -3.05 22.06
N LYS A 64 -20.35 -4.08 22.90
CA LYS A 64 -19.10 -4.88 22.98
C LYS A 64 -19.08 -6.05 22.01
N LYS A 65 -20.26 -6.55 21.65
CA LYS A 65 -20.42 -7.72 20.79
C LYS A 65 -20.19 -7.34 19.34
N ARG A 66 -19.23 -8.02 18.70
CA ARG A 66 -19.03 -8.02 17.24
C ARG A 66 -19.97 -9.08 16.66
N ALA A 67 -20.70 -8.75 15.60
CA ALA A 67 -21.65 -9.69 14.98
C ALA A 67 -21.13 -10.19 13.63
N ASP A 68 -20.92 -9.27 12.68
CA ASP A 68 -20.63 -9.61 11.29
C ASP A 68 -19.46 -8.78 10.76
N ALA A 69 -18.37 -9.44 10.39
CA ALA A 69 -17.16 -8.81 9.85
C ALA A 69 -17.02 -8.96 8.33
N GLU A 70 -17.92 -9.71 7.69
CA GLU A 70 -17.86 -10.04 6.27
C GLU A 70 -18.62 -9.03 5.44
N THR A 71 -19.77 -8.57 5.94
CA THR A 71 -20.53 -7.54 5.24
C THR A 71 -19.71 -6.27 5.07
N ASP A 72 -19.80 -5.67 3.88
CA ASP A 72 -19.05 -4.50 3.43
C ASP A 72 -17.53 -4.72 3.26
N ARG A 73 -16.99 -5.91 3.59
CA ARG A 73 -15.58 -6.24 3.36
C ARG A 73 -15.33 -6.41 1.86
N VAL A 74 -14.34 -5.69 1.35
CA VAL A 74 -13.93 -5.69 -0.06
C VAL A 74 -12.84 -6.73 -0.29
N SER A 75 -11.84 -6.78 0.58
CA SER A 75 -10.70 -7.68 0.43
C SER A 75 -10.00 -7.96 1.76
N VAL A 76 -9.27 -9.07 1.78
CA VAL A 76 -8.34 -9.46 2.86
C VAL A 76 -7.02 -9.83 2.20
N SER A 77 -5.94 -9.18 2.63
CA SER A 77 -4.59 -9.39 2.14
C SER A 77 -3.77 -10.15 3.18
N GLY A 78 -3.83 -11.48 3.08
CA GLY A 78 -3.14 -12.38 4.02
C GLY A 78 -3.56 -12.12 5.46
N VAL A 79 -2.58 -11.99 6.36
CA VAL A 79 -2.79 -11.76 7.80
C VAL A 79 -2.55 -10.31 8.22
N SER A 80 -2.19 -9.43 7.29
CA SER A 80 -1.66 -8.09 7.58
C SER A 80 -2.62 -6.96 7.27
N ALA A 81 -3.55 -7.11 6.32
CA ALA A 81 -4.48 -6.03 5.98
C ALA A 81 -5.86 -6.54 5.55
N ALA A 82 -6.88 -5.72 5.78
CA ALA A 82 -8.22 -5.92 5.25
C ALA A 82 -8.87 -4.56 4.92
N VAL A 83 -9.76 -4.55 3.93
CA VAL A 83 -10.41 -3.34 3.42
C VAL A 83 -11.93 -3.51 3.42
N TRP A 84 -12.65 -2.49 3.84
CA TRP A 84 -14.11 -2.39 3.78
C TRP A 84 -14.56 -1.16 3.00
N CYS A 85 -15.75 -1.22 2.39
CA CYS A 85 -16.38 -0.08 1.75
C CYS A 85 -17.67 0.30 2.49
N ILE A 86 -17.63 1.38 3.27
CA ILE A 86 -18.77 1.85 4.08
C ILE A 86 -19.14 3.25 3.61
N GLY A 87 -20.38 3.43 3.16
CA GLY A 87 -20.88 4.73 2.69
C GLY A 87 -20.00 5.33 1.59
N GLN A 88 -19.57 4.54 0.61
CA GLN A 88 -18.68 4.94 -0.48
C GLN A 88 -17.29 5.45 -0.05
N ARG A 89 -16.83 5.10 1.15
CA ARG A 89 -15.44 5.32 1.62
C ARG A 89 -14.74 4.00 1.87
N LEU A 90 -13.43 3.99 1.66
CA LEU A 90 -12.62 2.81 1.91
C LEU A 90 -12.03 2.91 3.31
N PHE A 91 -12.21 1.85 4.09
CA PHE A 91 -11.63 1.68 5.40
C PHE A 91 -10.60 0.57 5.30
N LYS A 92 -9.33 0.91 5.43
CA LYS A 92 -8.25 -0.05 5.50
C LYS A 92 -7.86 -0.24 6.96
N ALA A 93 -7.80 -1.48 7.42
CA ALA A 93 -7.15 -1.84 8.67
C ALA A 93 -5.89 -2.62 8.33
N HIS A 94 -4.76 -2.23 8.88
CA HIS A 94 -3.49 -2.90 8.65
C HIS A 94 -2.74 -3.12 9.96
N ALA A 95 -2.00 -4.23 10.02
CA ALA A 95 -1.06 -4.52 11.09
C ALA A 95 -0.05 -3.37 11.18
N TRP A 96 0.21 -2.92 12.41
CA TRP A 96 1.05 -1.76 12.65
C TRP A 96 1.83 -1.92 13.96
N HIS A 97 3.03 -1.33 13.99
CA HIS A 97 3.75 -1.08 15.23
C HIS A 97 4.45 0.28 15.17
N GLY A 98 4.83 0.80 16.35
CA GLY A 98 5.27 2.18 16.56
C GLY A 98 6.45 2.73 15.74
N SER A 99 7.13 1.89 14.97
CA SER A 99 8.27 2.31 14.14
C SER A 99 7.97 2.30 12.64
N MET A 100 6.71 2.12 12.25
CA MET A 100 6.28 2.13 10.86
C MET A 100 5.78 3.51 10.45
N GLU A 101 6.16 3.91 9.24
CA GLU A 101 5.52 5.01 8.52
C GLU A 101 4.04 4.71 8.30
N LEU A 102 3.22 5.76 8.33
CA LEU A 102 1.80 5.64 8.07
C LEU A 102 1.51 5.89 6.58
N GLU A 103 0.62 5.07 6.00
CA GLU A 103 0.21 5.25 4.59
C GLU A 103 -0.36 6.66 4.35
N SER A 104 -1.03 7.26 5.33
CA SER A 104 -1.55 8.62 5.21
C SER A 104 -0.45 9.68 5.08
N SER A 105 0.72 9.49 5.70
CA SER A 105 1.88 10.39 5.58
C SER A 105 2.37 10.37 4.13
N ASN A 106 2.49 9.17 3.55
CA ASN A 106 2.90 8.97 2.17
C ASN A 106 1.89 9.60 1.20
N LEU A 107 0.58 9.38 1.41
CA LEU A 107 -0.47 10.02 0.60
C LEU A 107 -0.40 11.54 0.64
N ARG A 108 -0.26 12.14 1.83
CA ARG A 108 -0.13 13.60 1.99
C ARG A 108 1.14 14.14 1.33
N PHE A 109 2.25 13.41 1.43
CA PHE A 109 3.50 13.79 0.78
C PHE A 109 3.38 13.78 -0.74
N VAL A 110 2.85 12.71 -1.32
CA VAL A 110 2.66 12.57 -2.78
C VAL A 110 1.77 13.69 -3.30
N LYS A 111 0.62 13.94 -2.64
CA LYS A 111 -0.28 15.03 -3.03
C LYS A 111 0.40 16.40 -3.02
N LYS A 112 1.37 16.62 -2.12
CA LYS A 112 2.13 17.87 -2.01
C LYS A 112 3.28 17.96 -3.01
N LYS A 113 4.01 16.87 -3.23
CA LYS A 113 5.31 16.86 -3.94
C LYS A 113 5.23 16.37 -5.38
N ALA A 114 4.22 15.58 -5.70
CA ALA A 114 3.96 15.04 -7.03
C ALA A 114 2.44 15.08 -7.32
N PRO A 115 1.83 16.27 -7.41
CA PRO A 115 0.36 16.43 -7.54
C PRO A 115 -0.21 15.85 -8.84
N SER A 116 0.63 15.55 -9.84
CA SER A 116 0.22 14.84 -11.05
C SER A 116 -0.07 13.35 -10.80
N VAL A 117 0.40 12.78 -9.69
CA VAL A 117 0.18 11.38 -9.33
C VAL A 117 -1.19 11.25 -8.67
N PRO A 118 -2.13 10.49 -9.27
CA PRO A 118 -3.49 10.38 -8.73
C PRO A 118 -3.49 9.48 -7.50
N VAL A 119 -3.78 10.04 -6.34
CA VAL A 119 -3.85 9.32 -5.06
C VAL A 119 -5.20 9.57 -4.39
N PRO A 120 -5.69 8.65 -3.53
CA PRO A 120 -6.94 8.87 -2.81
C PRO A 120 -6.77 9.96 -1.74
N ASP A 121 -7.85 10.68 -1.44
CA ASP A 121 -7.86 11.65 -0.35
C ASP A 121 -8.00 10.95 1.00
N VAL A 122 -7.14 11.36 1.94
CA VAL A 122 -7.22 10.94 3.34
C VAL A 122 -8.37 11.69 4.01
N ILE A 123 -9.33 10.93 4.54
CA ILE A 123 -10.47 11.48 5.30
C ILE A 123 -10.16 11.48 6.78
N TYR A 124 -9.68 10.35 7.29
CA TYR A 124 -9.35 10.19 8.70
C TYR A 124 -8.39 9.02 8.91
N GLU A 125 -7.66 9.05 10.01
CA GLU A 125 -6.69 8.03 10.37
C GLU A 125 -6.57 7.93 11.90
N TRP A 126 -6.33 6.71 12.41
CA TRP A 126 -5.90 6.52 13.78
C TRP A 126 -5.11 5.22 13.96
N THR A 127 -4.30 5.20 15.02
CA THR A 127 -3.65 3.97 15.51
C THR A 127 -4.42 3.39 16.68
N ASP A 128 -4.48 2.07 16.71
CA ASP A 128 -5.10 1.26 17.73
C ASP A 128 -4.07 0.26 18.33
N PRO A 129 -3.31 0.69 19.34
CA PRO A 129 -2.32 -0.14 20.01
C PRO A 129 -2.92 -1.34 20.76
N ASP A 130 -4.21 -1.28 21.15
CA ASP A 130 -4.87 -2.41 21.84
C ASP A 130 -5.03 -3.61 20.92
N THR A 131 -4.97 -3.36 19.60
CA THR A 131 -5.21 -4.36 18.57
C THR A 131 -4.08 -4.41 17.53
N ASP A 132 -2.94 -3.74 17.79
CA ASP A 132 -1.77 -3.65 16.91
C ASP A 132 -2.11 -3.25 15.46
N ARG A 133 -2.98 -2.24 15.32
CA ARG A 133 -3.48 -1.78 14.00
C ARG A 133 -3.32 -0.29 13.79
N ASN A 134 -3.21 0.09 12.53
CA ASN A 134 -3.60 1.40 12.06
C ASN A 134 -4.82 1.26 11.15
N PHE A 135 -5.68 2.26 11.22
CA PHE A 135 -6.85 2.39 10.38
C PHE A 135 -6.74 3.66 9.56
N LEU A 136 -7.03 3.53 8.27
CA LEU A 136 -7.02 4.62 7.31
C LEU A 136 -8.36 4.65 6.58
N VAL A 137 -8.98 5.83 6.56
CA VAL A 137 -10.21 6.10 5.82
C VAL A 137 -9.88 7.01 4.65
N THR A 138 -10.22 6.57 3.44
CA THR A 138 -9.97 7.34 2.22
C THR A 138 -11.21 7.45 1.33
N THR A 139 -11.16 8.39 0.39
CA THR A 139 -12.09 8.40 -0.74
C THR A 139 -11.86 7.18 -1.63
N ARG A 140 -12.95 6.60 -2.15
CA ARG A 140 -12.86 5.57 -3.18
C ARG A 140 -12.54 6.21 -4.53
N ILE A 141 -11.51 5.70 -5.20
CA ILE A 141 -11.22 6.07 -6.59
C ILE A 141 -12.16 5.27 -7.52
N LYS A 142 -12.75 5.95 -8.51
CA LYS A 142 -13.63 5.31 -9.49
C LYS A 142 -12.79 4.65 -10.59
N GLY A 143 -13.12 3.42 -10.93
CA GLY A 143 -12.47 2.66 -11.99
C GLY A 143 -12.34 1.19 -11.61
N ARG A 144 -11.56 0.46 -12.40
CA ARG A 144 -11.16 -0.93 -12.15
C ARG A 144 -9.66 -0.97 -11.92
N THR A 145 -9.18 -1.96 -11.18
CA THR A 145 -7.73 -2.20 -11.13
C THR A 145 -7.23 -2.51 -12.55
N LEU A 146 -5.97 -2.21 -12.84
CA LEU A 146 -5.35 -2.56 -14.11
C LEU A 146 -5.40 -4.08 -14.31
N GLU A 147 -5.23 -4.84 -13.23
CA GLU A 147 -5.43 -6.30 -13.18
C GLU A 147 -6.81 -6.72 -13.74
N GLU A 148 -7.90 -6.12 -13.26
CA GLU A 148 -9.26 -6.46 -13.70
C GLU A 148 -9.58 -5.93 -15.11
N ALA A 149 -9.00 -4.78 -15.48
CA ALA A 149 -9.23 -4.14 -16.76
C ALA A 149 -8.42 -4.76 -17.90
N TRP A 150 -7.27 -5.39 -17.60
CA TRP A 150 -6.28 -5.84 -18.57
C TRP A 150 -6.87 -6.61 -19.77
N PRO A 151 -7.76 -7.62 -19.58
CA PRO A 151 -8.30 -8.39 -20.70
C PRO A 151 -9.14 -7.57 -21.69
N TYR A 152 -9.63 -6.40 -21.25
CA TYR A 152 -10.52 -5.55 -22.02
C TYR A 152 -9.82 -4.34 -22.65
N LEU A 153 -8.57 -4.07 -22.27
CA LEU A 153 -7.78 -2.98 -22.83
C LEU A 153 -7.16 -3.38 -24.16
N THR A 154 -7.23 -2.49 -25.14
CA THR A 154 -6.45 -2.60 -26.38
C THR A 154 -4.95 -2.45 -26.10
N PHE A 155 -4.11 -2.87 -27.06
CA PHE A 155 -2.66 -2.71 -26.93
C PHE A 155 -2.24 -1.25 -26.73
N ASP A 156 -2.88 -0.31 -27.45
CA ASP A 156 -2.59 1.12 -27.33
C ASP A 156 -2.95 1.64 -25.93
N GLN A 157 -4.09 1.22 -25.37
CA GLN A 157 -4.50 1.59 -24.02
C GLN A 157 -3.58 1.01 -22.94
N ARG A 158 -3.12 -0.24 -23.10
CA ARG A 158 -2.13 -0.84 -22.19
C ARG A 158 -0.80 -0.08 -22.23
N THR A 159 -0.38 0.28 -23.44
CA THR A 159 0.86 1.04 -23.67
C THR A 159 0.77 2.45 -23.09
N GLN A 160 -0.39 3.09 -23.24
CA GLN A 160 -0.68 4.40 -22.65
C GLN A 160 -0.66 4.34 -21.12
N ALA A 161 -1.31 3.34 -20.50
CA ALA A 161 -1.27 3.16 -19.05
C ALA A 161 0.18 2.97 -18.55
N ALA A 162 1.00 2.20 -19.28
CA ALA A 162 2.42 2.02 -18.94
C ALA A 162 3.22 3.33 -19.01
N GLU A 163 2.95 4.17 -20.01
CA GLU A 163 3.58 5.49 -20.16
C GLU A 163 3.17 6.42 -18.99
N GLU A 164 1.89 6.49 -18.65
CA GLU A 164 1.41 7.30 -17.53
C GLU A 164 2.01 6.86 -16.19
N VAL A 165 2.08 5.54 -15.94
CA VAL A 165 2.74 5.01 -14.74
C VAL A 165 4.23 5.32 -14.72
N ALA A 166 4.95 5.16 -15.83
CA ALA A 166 6.37 5.50 -15.90
C ALA A 166 6.61 7.00 -15.65
N GLN A 167 5.74 7.87 -16.20
CA GLN A 167 5.79 9.30 -15.97
C GLN A 167 5.49 9.66 -14.50
N HIS A 168 4.59 8.94 -13.84
CA HIS A 168 4.36 9.07 -12.40
C HIS A 168 5.57 8.65 -11.58
N ILE A 169 6.20 7.51 -11.90
CA ILE A 169 7.44 7.05 -11.26
C ILE A 169 8.55 8.09 -11.41
N ALA A 170 8.77 8.60 -12.63
CA ALA A 170 9.75 9.65 -12.89
C ALA A 170 9.46 10.94 -12.10
N ASN A 171 8.18 11.30 -11.92
CA ASN A 171 7.80 12.46 -11.12
C ASN A 171 8.02 12.26 -9.62
N LEU A 172 7.77 11.05 -9.09
CA LEU A 172 8.07 10.71 -7.70
C LEU A 172 9.57 10.74 -7.44
N ALA A 173 10.36 10.15 -8.33
CA ALA A 173 11.81 10.03 -8.26
C ALA A 173 12.56 11.38 -8.23
N LYS A 174 11.93 12.48 -8.65
CA LYS A 174 12.46 13.84 -8.46
C LYS A 174 12.63 14.22 -6.98
N ASN A 175 12.00 13.49 -6.07
CA ASN A 175 12.22 13.64 -4.63
C ASN A 175 13.28 12.62 -4.21
N THR A 176 14.47 13.10 -3.89
CA THR A 176 15.61 12.27 -3.52
C THR A 176 15.94 12.36 -2.03
N SER A 177 16.78 11.44 -1.57
CA SER A 177 17.35 11.36 -0.22
C SER A 177 18.72 10.71 -0.34
N SER A 178 19.70 11.16 0.46
CA SER A 178 21.00 10.47 0.56
C SER A 178 20.92 9.13 1.31
N SER A 179 19.76 8.80 1.88
CA SER A 179 19.57 7.64 2.76
C SER A 179 18.39 6.77 2.31
N PHE A 180 18.53 5.46 2.50
CA PHE A 180 17.45 4.48 2.39
C PHE A 180 16.55 4.54 3.64
N LYS A 181 15.37 5.16 3.52
CA LYS A 181 14.45 5.38 4.64
C LYS A 181 13.04 5.74 4.16
N THR A 182 12.07 5.70 5.07
CA THR A 182 10.75 6.32 4.85
C THR A 182 10.84 7.84 4.95
N ILE A 183 9.74 8.56 4.68
CA ILE A 183 9.69 10.03 4.77
C ILE A 183 10.04 10.52 6.19
N TRP A 184 9.58 9.84 7.23
CA TRP A 184 9.91 10.14 8.63
C TRP A 184 11.27 9.63 9.08
N GLY A 185 12.04 9.00 8.20
CA GLY A 185 13.35 8.45 8.53
C GLY A 185 13.29 7.11 9.27
N CYS A 186 12.19 6.37 9.15
CA CYS A 186 12.07 5.01 9.67
C CYS A 186 12.63 3.97 8.69
N GLY A 187 12.73 2.72 9.15
CA GLY A 187 13.04 1.59 8.28
C GLY A 187 11.90 1.30 7.29
N VAL A 188 12.25 0.70 6.16
CA VAL A 188 11.38 0.53 4.99
C VAL A 188 10.76 -0.86 4.95
N LEU A 189 9.46 -0.94 4.63
CA LEU A 189 8.77 -2.20 4.39
C LEU A 189 9.03 -2.69 2.96
N GLU A 190 10.06 -3.53 2.77
CA GLU A 190 10.37 -4.15 1.48
C GLU A 190 10.85 -5.60 1.66
N PRO A 191 9.94 -6.59 1.61
CA PRO A 191 10.29 -8.00 1.74
C PRO A 191 11.28 -8.51 0.70
N GLY A 192 11.30 -7.94 -0.51
CA GLY A 192 12.19 -8.35 -1.59
C GLY A 192 13.67 -8.05 -1.34
N LEU A 193 13.98 -7.15 -0.41
CA LEU A 193 15.35 -6.79 -0.02
C LEU A 193 15.74 -7.34 1.36
N LEU A 194 14.86 -8.11 2.00
CA LEU A 194 15.08 -8.66 3.35
C LEU A 194 15.61 -10.09 3.29
N TYR A 195 16.54 -10.42 4.19
CA TYR A 195 16.91 -11.80 4.50
C TYR A 195 15.68 -12.63 4.95
N LYS A 196 15.74 -13.96 4.80
CA LYS A 196 14.65 -14.86 5.22
C LYS A 196 14.38 -14.73 6.73
N PRO A 197 13.12 -14.61 7.16
CA PRO A 197 12.82 -14.51 8.59
C PRO A 197 13.23 -15.79 9.31
N ARG A 198 13.54 -15.67 10.61
CA ARG A 198 13.59 -16.84 11.49
C ARG A 198 12.21 -17.49 11.54
N GLU A 199 12.15 -18.81 11.71
CA GLU A 199 10.89 -19.57 11.74
C GLU A 199 9.94 -19.12 12.86
N ASP A 200 10.45 -18.51 13.93
CA ASP A 200 9.67 -18.02 15.07
C ASP A 200 9.15 -16.58 14.90
N TYR A 201 9.51 -15.90 13.81
CA TYR A 201 9.08 -14.53 13.57
C TYR A 201 7.57 -14.48 13.23
N PRO A 202 6.77 -13.66 13.94
CA PRO A 202 5.32 -13.61 13.71
C PRO A 202 5.01 -13.08 12.30
N LEU A 203 4.36 -13.90 11.48
CA LEU A 203 4.06 -13.60 10.06
C LEU A 203 3.22 -12.32 9.86
N TRP A 204 2.40 -11.95 10.84
CA TRP A 204 1.59 -10.73 10.78
C TRP A 204 2.41 -9.46 11.04
N ARG A 205 3.56 -9.57 11.71
CA ARG A 205 4.35 -8.40 12.10
C ARG A 205 5.17 -7.95 10.90
N PRO A 206 5.04 -6.69 10.45
CA PRO A 206 5.87 -6.19 9.36
C PRO A 206 7.36 -6.18 9.74
N ARG A 207 8.22 -6.52 8.79
CA ARG A 207 9.68 -6.40 8.92
C ARG A 207 10.16 -5.19 8.17
N LEU A 208 10.96 -4.37 8.84
CA LEU A 208 11.53 -3.15 8.28
C LEU A 208 13.02 -3.35 7.99
N LEU A 209 13.46 -2.81 6.86
CA LEU A 209 14.85 -2.76 6.42
C LEU A 209 15.43 -1.38 6.68
N GLY A 210 16.66 -1.31 7.19
CA GLY A 210 17.31 -0.04 7.50
C GLY A 210 16.67 0.72 8.69
N PRO A 211 16.75 2.05 8.72
CA PRO A 211 17.29 2.92 7.66
C PRO A 211 18.80 2.75 7.45
N PHE A 212 19.28 3.00 6.24
CA PHE A 212 20.72 3.08 5.92
C PHE A 212 21.07 4.53 5.60
N GLN A 213 22.16 5.05 6.16
CA GLN A 213 22.47 6.48 6.04
C GLN A 213 22.99 6.83 4.65
N GLU A 214 23.81 5.95 4.08
CA GLU A 214 24.52 6.11 2.82
C GLU A 214 24.46 4.81 1.99
N GLU A 215 24.94 4.85 0.74
CA GLU A 215 24.95 3.68 -0.16
C GLU A 215 25.80 2.53 0.39
N GLU A 216 26.92 2.82 1.05
CA GLU A 216 27.86 1.84 1.56
C GLU A 216 27.26 1.02 2.71
N ASP A 217 26.41 1.63 3.54
CA ASP A 217 25.67 0.95 4.60
C ASP A 217 24.74 -0.12 4.01
N MET A 218 23.98 0.26 2.97
CA MET A 218 23.05 -0.65 2.30
C MET A 218 23.82 -1.73 1.55
N ARG A 219 24.91 -1.37 0.87
CA ARG A 219 25.78 -2.30 0.16
C ARG A 219 26.41 -3.32 1.11
N GLY A 220 26.92 -2.86 2.26
CA GLY A 220 27.46 -3.71 3.32
C GLY A 220 26.41 -4.66 3.90
N TYR A 221 25.16 -4.21 4.05
CA TYR A 221 24.04 -5.09 4.39
C TYR A 221 23.82 -6.16 3.31
N MET A 222 23.74 -5.78 2.03
CA MET A 222 23.42 -6.70 0.95
C MET A 222 24.51 -7.76 0.74
N LEU A 223 25.79 -7.38 0.92
CA LEU A 223 26.94 -8.30 0.91
C LEU A 223 26.94 -9.27 2.10
N ARG A 224 26.39 -8.85 3.25
CA ARG A 224 26.33 -9.73 4.45
C ARG A 224 25.30 -10.85 4.31
N ILE A 225 24.25 -10.63 3.52
CA ILE A 225 23.13 -11.57 3.42
C ILE A 225 23.16 -12.43 2.15
N SER A 226 24.17 -12.28 1.29
CA SER A 226 24.34 -13.06 0.07
C SER A 226 25.81 -13.29 -0.26
N ASN A 227 26.14 -14.45 -0.81
CA ASN A 227 27.48 -14.76 -1.32
C ASN A 227 27.74 -14.21 -2.73
N GLU A 228 26.76 -13.53 -3.33
CA GLU A 228 26.82 -12.98 -4.68
C GLU A 228 26.91 -11.45 -4.61
N GLU A 229 27.47 -10.85 -5.66
CA GLU A 229 27.61 -9.40 -5.77
C GLU A 229 26.22 -8.73 -5.88
N PRO A 230 25.89 -7.73 -5.03
CA PRO A 230 24.62 -7.04 -5.15
C PRO A 230 24.59 -6.13 -6.39
N PRO A 231 23.39 -5.71 -6.83
CA PRO A 231 23.24 -4.62 -7.79
C PRO A 231 23.98 -3.35 -7.35
N ASP A 232 24.37 -2.52 -8.33
CA ASP A 232 24.95 -1.20 -8.06
C ASP A 232 23.91 -0.32 -7.36
N ILE A 233 24.36 0.39 -6.31
CA ILE A 233 23.56 1.28 -5.48
C ILE A 233 24.10 2.69 -5.71
N ASP A 234 23.22 3.63 -6.07
CA ASP A 234 23.57 5.03 -6.27
C ASP A 234 23.60 5.82 -4.95
N GLU A 235 24.35 6.92 -4.92
CA GLU A 235 24.48 7.81 -3.75
C GLU A 235 23.13 8.44 -3.36
N GLU A 236 22.27 8.67 -4.35
CA GLU A 236 20.92 9.21 -4.16
C GLU A 236 19.84 8.14 -4.30
N PHE A 237 19.02 8.03 -3.26
CA PHE A 237 17.83 7.20 -3.21
C PHE A 237 16.60 8.00 -3.69
N LEU A 238 15.77 7.35 -4.49
CA LEU A 238 14.63 7.94 -5.19
C LEU A 238 13.32 7.58 -4.48
N PHE A 239 12.45 8.56 -4.25
CA PHE A 239 11.14 8.27 -3.67
C PHE A 239 10.30 7.42 -4.64
N TYR A 240 9.91 6.22 -4.22
CA TYR A 240 9.25 5.24 -5.07
C TYR A 240 8.18 4.44 -4.30
N HIS A 241 7.17 3.97 -5.03
CA HIS A 241 6.12 3.10 -4.54
C HIS A 241 6.46 1.64 -4.86
N ALA A 242 7.04 0.93 -3.91
CA ALA A 242 7.52 -0.43 -4.17
C ALA A 242 6.40 -1.44 -4.53
N GLU A 243 5.16 -1.22 -4.10
CA GLU A 243 4.04 -2.12 -4.42
C GLU A 243 3.19 -1.64 -5.63
N LEU A 244 3.79 -0.93 -6.60
CA LEU A 244 3.07 -0.33 -7.75
C LEU A 244 2.67 -1.36 -8.84
N GLY A 245 2.20 -2.54 -8.44
CA GLY A 245 1.73 -3.59 -9.34
C GLY A 245 0.32 -3.34 -9.89
N PRO A 246 -0.14 -4.15 -10.87
CA PRO A 246 -1.43 -3.97 -11.54
C PRO A 246 -2.65 -3.89 -10.61
N LYS A 247 -2.62 -4.57 -9.47
CA LYS A 247 -3.70 -4.57 -8.46
C LYS A 247 -3.84 -3.23 -7.72
N ASN A 248 -2.80 -2.40 -7.73
CA ASN A 248 -2.76 -1.13 -7.01
C ASN A 248 -2.90 0.09 -7.95
N ILE A 249 -3.03 -0.13 -9.25
CA ILE A 249 -3.26 0.90 -10.27
C ILE A 249 -4.73 0.84 -10.67
N ILE A 250 -5.45 1.95 -10.60
CA ILE A 250 -6.84 2.09 -11.05
C ILE A 250 -6.88 2.79 -12.39
N VAL A 251 -7.54 2.18 -13.37
CA VAL A 251 -7.74 2.73 -14.71
C VAL A 251 -9.23 2.97 -14.99
N LYS A 252 -9.49 3.94 -15.86
CA LYS A 252 -10.79 4.16 -16.50
C LYS A 252 -10.99 3.17 -17.64
N ASP A 253 -12.20 3.11 -18.18
CA ASP A 253 -12.53 2.24 -19.31
C ASP A 253 -11.77 2.60 -20.61
N ASP A 254 -11.29 3.84 -20.70
CA ASP A 254 -10.46 4.32 -21.80
C ASP A 254 -8.96 3.99 -21.63
N GLY A 255 -8.55 3.37 -20.52
CA GLY A 255 -7.18 2.98 -20.24
C GLY A 255 -6.36 4.01 -19.47
N HIS A 256 -6.86 5.23 -19.25
CA HIS A 256 -6.16 6.25 -18.48
C HIS A 256 -6.07 5.90 -17.00
N VAL A 257 -4.89 6.12 -16.40
CA VAL A 257 -4.65 5.99 -14.96
C VAL A 257 -5.46 7.06 -14.23
N SER A 258 -6.21 6.61 -13.23
CA SER A 258 -7.11 7.45 -12.43
C SER A 258 -6.83 7.37 -10.93
N GLY A 259 -5.99 6.42 -10.50
CA GLY A 259 -5.60 6.27 -9.11
C GLY A 259 -4.47 5.29 -8.89
N ILE A 260 -3.69 5.54 -7.85
CA ILE A 260 -2.69 4.63 -7.31
C ILE A 260 -2.98 4.47 -5.80
N MET A 261 -3.04 3.23 -5.35
CA MET A 261 -3.40 2.85 -3.98
C MET A 261 -2.25 2.10 -3.31
N ASN A 262 -2.38 1.85 -1.99
CA ASN A 262 -1.48 1.02 -1.20
C ASN A 262 -0.07 1.58 -1.00
N TRP A 263 0.00 2.83 -0.52
CA TRP A 263 1.24 3.60 -0.36
C TRP A 263 2.05 3.24 0.90
N GLU A 264 1.78 2.10 1.54
CA GLU A 264 2.40 1.70 2.81
C GLU A 264 3.91 1.41 2.72
N SER A 265 4.37 0.98 1.54
CA SER A 265 5.77 0.70 1.24
C SER A 265 6.46 1.86 0.54
N ALA A 266 5.86 3.05 0.45
CA ALA A 266 6.52 4.18 -0.19
C ALA A 266 7.68 4.70 0.66
N ALA A 267 8.86 4.82 0.06
CA ALA A 267 10.11 5.18 0.71
C ALA A 267 11.15 5.65 -0.34
N TYR A 268 12.36 5.97 0.12
CA TYR A 268 13.50 6.26 -0.75
C TYR A 268 14.26 4.96 -1.08
N TYR A 269 14.30 4.60 -2.36
CA TYR A 269 14.85 3.35 -2.88
C TYR A 269 16.00 3.61 -3.87
N PRO A 270 16.97 2.69 -4.01
CA PRO A 270 18.03 2.83 -5.00
C PRO A 270 17.46 2.70 -6.42
N SER A 271 18.11 3.33 -7.42
CA SER A 271 17.56 3.40 -8.78
C SER A 271 17.36 2.01 -9.40
N PHE A 272 18.26 1.07 -9.11
CA PHE A 272 18.15 -0.30 -9.58
C PHE A 272 16.84 -0.95 -9.11
N TRP A 273 16.37 -0.63 -7.89
CA TRP A 273 15.15 -1.22 -7.34
C TRP A 273 13.91 -0.65 -8.02
N VAL A 274 13.91 0.65 -8.31
CA VAL A 274 12.83 1.31 -9.08
C VAL A 274 12.66 0.64 -10.44
N ALA A 275 13.77 0.31 -11.12
CA ALA A 275 13.75 -0.33 -12.43
C ALA A 275 13.47 -1.85 -12.38
N THR A 276 13.94 -2.55 -11.33
CA THR A 276 13.90 -4.01 -11.25
C THR A 276 12.63 -4.54 -10.60
N LYS A 277 12.08 -3.84 -9.59
CA LYS A 277 10.88 -4.27 -8.85
C LYS A 277 9.69 -4.59 -9.78
N PRO A 278 9.42 -3.85 -10.87
CA PRO A 278 8.35 -4.18 -11.81
C PRO A 278 8.47 -5.54 -12.52
N LEU A 279 9.66 -6.15 -12.53
CA LEU A 279 9.89 -7.44 -13.17
C LEU A 279 9.69 -8.64 -12.23
N LEU A 280 9.45 -8.36 -10.94
CA LEU A 280 9.24 -9.40 -9.93
C LEU A 280 7.80 -9.91 -9.94
N LYS A 281 7.60 -11.08 -9.34
CA LYS A 281 6.32 -11.80 -9.33
C LYS A 281 5.14 -10.97 -8.81
N SER A 282 5.37 -10.05 -7.86
CA SER A 282 4.30 -9.21 -7.31
C SER A 282 3.70 -8.21 -8.32
N PHE A 283 4.33 -8.03 -9.49
CA PHE A 283 3.85 -7.18 -10.58
C PHE A 283 3.28 -8.00 -11.76
N GLU A 284 3.28 -9.33 -11.67
CA GLU A 284 2.68 -10.19 -12.69
C GLU A 284 1.15 -10.05 -12.70
N LEU A 285 0.59 -10.14 -13.89
CA LEU A 285 -0.85 -10.22 -14.11
C LEU A 285 -1.32 -11.63 -13.78
N GLU A 286 -2.27 -11.75 -12.87
CA GLU A 286 -2.91 -13.03 -12.54
C GLU A 286 -4.05 -13.36 -13.52
N CYS A 287 -4.66 -12.34 -14.11
CA CYS A 287 -5.71 -12.43 -15.12
C CYS A 287 -5.21 -12.95 -16.47
N ASP A 288 -3.91 -12.82 -16.77
CA ASP A 288 -3.28 -13.21 -18.04
C ASP A 288 -2.26 -14.34 -17.80
N LYS A 289 -2.76 -15.58 -17.74
CA LYS A 289 -1.92 -16.76 -17.47
C LYS A 289 -0.97 -17.12 -18.62
N GLU A 290 -1.29 -16.70 -19.84
CA GLU A 290 -0.46 -16.98 -21.02
C GLU A 290 0.74 -16.04 -21.06
N SER A 291 0.53 -14.78 -20.69
CA SER A 291 1.58 -13.75 -20.66
C SER A 291 1.55 -12.93 -19.37
N PRO A 292 1.82 -13.53 -18.20
CA PRO A 292 1.72 -12.88 -16.89
C PRO A 292 2.67 -11.68 -16.73
N LYS A 293 3.75 -11.64 -17.51
CA LYS A 293 4.73 -10.54 -17.51
C LYS A 293 4.44 -9.43 -18.53
N SER A 294 3.30 -9.44 -19.22
CA SER A 294 2.99 -8.44 -20.26
C SER A 294 3.04 -7.01 -19.73
N TRP A 295 2.45 -6.77 -18.54
CA TRP A 295 2.52 -5.47 -17.88
C TRP A 295 3.96 -5.08 -17.55
N ALA A 296 4.68 -5.98 -16.89
CA ALA A 296 6.06 -5.78 -16.47
C ALA A 296 6.98 -5.38 -17.65
N HIS A 297 6.85 -6.07 -18.79
CA HIS A 297 7.63 -5.76 -20.00
C HIS A 297 7.25 -4.41 -20.62
N LEU A 298 5.97 -4.04 -20.65
CA LEU A 298 5.52 -2.74 -21.16
C LEU A 298 6.04 -1.61 -20.27
N LEU A 299 5.85 -1.72 -18.95
CA LEU A 299 6.31 -0.73 -18.00
C LEU A 299 7.82 -0.58 -18.02
N ARG A 300 8.57 -1.69 -18.10
CA ARG A 300 10.02 -1.67 -18.29
C ARG A 300 10.44 -0.81 -19.48
N GLY A 301 9.86 -1.07 -20.65
CA GLY A 301 10.21 -0.34 -21.87
C GLY A 301 9.98 1.16 -21.72
N ARG A 302 8.98 1.59 -20.94
CA ARG A 302 8.72 3.00 -20.63
C ARG A 302 9.68 3.57 -19.59
N LEU A 303 10.03 2.80 -18.56
CA LEU A 303 11.02 3.20 -17.56
C LEU A 303 12.42 3.43 -18.15
N GLU A 304 12.83 2.60 -19.13
CA GLU A 304 14.10 2.78 -19.85
C GLU A 304 14.16 4.13 -20.59
N LEU A 305 13.03 4.61 -21.15
CA LEU A 305 12.94 5.94 -21.77
C LEU A 305 13.07 7.09 -20.76
N HIS A 306 12.81 6.82 -19.47
CA HIS A 306 13.01 7.75 -18.37
C HIS A 306 14.34 7.54 -17.63
N SER A 307 15.31 6.86 -18.25
CA SER A 307 16.66 6.62 -17.71
C SER A 307 16.73 5.69 -16.48
N PHE A 308 15.68 4.89 -16.25
CA PHE A 308 15.73 3.82 -15.24
C PHE A 308 16.25 2.54 -15.88
N THR A 309 17.49 2.18 -15.55
CA THR A 309 18.12 0.95 -16.06
C THR A 309 17.99 -0.17 -15.05
N GLN A 310 17.43 -1.30 -15.48
CA GLN A 310 17.27 -2.47 -14.61
C GLN A 310 18.57 -3.23 -14.38
N GLN A 311 18.63 -3.91 -13.25
CA GLN A 311 19.70 -4.83 -12.90
C GLN A 311 19.13 -6.20 -12.50
N ASP A 312 18.02 -6.60 -13.12
CA ASP A 312 17.24 -7.82 -12.85
C ASP A 312 18.11 -9.09 -12.82
N ARG A 313 19.01 -9.25 -13.79
CA ARG A 313 19.92 -10.41 -13.83
C ARG A 313 20.91 -10.44 -12.67
N VAL A 314 21.40 -9.27 -12.25
CA VAL A 314 22.32 -9.16 -11.09
C VAL A 314 21.54 -9.43 -9.82
N PHE A 315 20.36 -8.82 -9.68
CA PHE A 315 19.45 -9.03 -8.55
C PHE A 315 19.04 -10.51 -8.41
N ASP A 316 18.67 -11.18 -9.51
CA ASP A 316 18.29 -12.60 -9.51
C ASP A 316 19.44 -13.51 -9.05
N ARG A 317 20.69 -13.20 -9.42
CA ARG A 317 21.87 -13.91 -8.90
C ARG A 317 22.05 -13.61 -7.42
N TRP A 318 21.98 -12.34 -7.02
CA TRP A 318 22.10 -11.92 -5.63
C TRP A 318 21.08 -12.62 -4.72
N VAL A 319 19.81 -12.73 -5.15
CA VAL A 319 18.77 -13.46 -4.41
C VAL A 319 19.07 -14.95 -4.29
N LYS A 320 19.61 -15.59 -5.34
CA LYS A 320 20.00 -17.02 -5.31
C LYS A 320 21.19 -17.28 -4.37
N GLY A 321 22.05 -16.29 -4.18
CA GLY A 321 23.20 -16.36 -3.26
C GLY A 321 22.85 -16.09 -1.80
N MET A 322 21.60 -15.75 -1.47
CA MET A 322 21.21 -15.40 -0.10
C MET A 322 21.45 -16.54 0.90
N LEU A 323 22.01 -16.18 2.06
CA LEU A 323 22.36 -17.07 3.17
C LEU A 323 21.15 -17.50 4.02
#